data_AF-S8ELY2-F1
#
_entry.id   AF-S8ELY2-F1
#
_cell.length_a   1.000
_cell.length_b   1.000
_cell.length_c   1.000
_cell.angle_alpha   90.00
_cell.angle_beta   90.00
_cell.angle_gamma   90.00
#
_symmetry.space_group_name_H-M   'P 1'
#
loop_
_entity.id
_entity.type
_entity.pdbx_description
1 polymer ?
#
loop_
_entity_poly.entity_id
_entity_poly.type
_entity_poly.pdbx_seq_one_letter_code
_entity_poly.pdbx_strand_id
1 'polypeptide(L)'
;MNKLTTVILFSLFSLFALVSAYPVRRDVYVPQILTPDASTVWVVGQTYNVTWDTSDAPEHITNLYGRVVLATNGLEDYENPLVANFSILLGSIPVTAPDVVPGNDYAIVLLGDSGNFSPNFTITSASDDE
;
A
#
# COMPACT_ATOMS: atom_id res chain seq x y z
N MET A 1 -47.32 5.92 57.11
CA MET A 1 -46.93 5.19 55.89
C MET A 1 -47.37 5.98 54.68
N ASN A 2 -46.42 6.73 54.15
CA ASN A 2 -46.54 7.78 53.15
C ASN A 2 -46.00 7.24 51.81
N LYS A 3 -46.82 7.35 50.77
CA LYS A 3 -46.59 6.85 49.39
C LYS A 3 -45.41 7.53 48.65
N LEU A 4 -44.49 8.17 49.38
CA LEU A 4 -43.37 8.91 48.83
C LEU A 4 -42.07 8.07 48.79
N THR A 5 -42.00 6.95 49.52
CA THR A 5 -40.77 6.18 49.63
C THR A 5 -40.56 5.17 48.49
N THR A 6 -41.57 4.90 47.66
CA THR A 6 -41.47 3.85 46.61
C THR A 6 -40.89 4.34 45.27
N VAL A 7 -40.78 5.66 45.05
CA VAL A 7 -40.32 6.19 43.74
C VAL A 7 -38.79 6.34 43.64
N ILE A 8 -38.06 6.18 44.76
CA ILE A 8 -36.59 6.31 44.76
C ILE A 8 -35.88 5.02 44.28
N LEU A 9 -36.62 3.98 43.88
CA LEU A 9 -36.01 2.73 43.39
C LEU A 9 -35.91 2.60 41.86
N PHE A 10 -36.11 3.69 41.09
CA PHE A 10 -36.23 3.57 39.63
C PHE A 10 -35.27 4.42 38.77
N SER A 11 -34.27 5.14 39.29
CA SER A 11 -33.48 6.03 38.40
C SER A 11 -31.99 6.26 38.68
N LEU A 12 -31.25 5.35 39.32
CA LEU A 12 -29.82 5.59 39.62
C LEU A 12 -28.89 4.43 39.23
N PHE A 13 -29.13 3.80 38.08
CA PHE A 13 -28.13 2.95 37.42
C PHE A 13 -27.82 3.46 36.01
N SER A 14 -27.40 4.73 35.92
CA SER A 14 -26.63 5.20 34.77
C SER A 14 -25.22 4.62 34.92
N LEU A 15 -24.99 3.41 34.38
CA LEU A 15 -23.63 2.91 34.20
C LEU A 15 -22.90 3.88 33.26
N PHE A 16 -22.01 4.69 33.83
CA PHE A 16 -20.98 5.38 33.07
C PHE A 16 -20.03 4.32 32.52
N ALA A 17 -20.22 3.90 31.27
CA ALA A 17 -19.19 3.18 30.55
C ALA A 17 -18.06 4.16 30.22
N LEU A 18 -16.99 4.18 31.02
CA LEU A 18 -15.73 4.76 30.55
C LEU A 18 -15.16 3.84 29.48
N VAL A 19 -15.43 4.16 28.21
CA VAL A 19 -14.64 3.62 27.10
C VAL A 19 -13.30 4.34 27.14
N SER A 20 -12.25 3.65 27.60
CA SER A 20 -10.88 4.10 27.38
C SER A 20 -10.48 3.74 25.95
N ALA A 21 -10.62 4.69 25.02
CA ALA A 21 -9.99 4.57 23.72
C ALA A 21 -8.51 4.95 23.89
N TYR A 22 -7.63 3.95 23.98
CA TYR A 22 -6.20 4.20 23.81
C TYR A 22 -5.94 4.50 22.33
N PRO A 23 -5.21 5.58 21.99
CA PRO A 23 -4.79 5.78 20.61
C PRO A 23 -3.87 4.63 20.22
N VAL A 24 -4.35 3.74 19.35
CA VAL A 24 -3.47 2.80 18.65
C VAL A 24 -2.59 3.65 17.75
N ARG A 25 -1.28 3.63 17.96
CA ARG A 25 -0.32 4.26 17.06
C ARG A 25 -0.40 3.50 15.74
N ARG A 26 -1.08 4.08 14.76
CA ARG A 26 -1.13 3.57 13.39
C ARG A 26 0.10 4.14 12.71
N ASP A 27 1.10 3.30 12.51
CA ASP A 27 2.33 3.72 11.85
C ASP A 27 2.11 3.65 10.35
N VAL A 28 2.34 4.78 9.67
CA VAL A 28 2.30 4.85 8.22
C VAL A 28 3.48 4.04 7.68
N TYR A 29 3.20 2.94 7.01
CA TYR A 29 4.23 2.08 6.46
C TYR A 29 4.56 2.45 5.01
N VAL A 30 5.82 2.82 4.75
CA VAL A 30 6.34 3.28 3.46
C VAL A 30 7.58 2.45 3.06
N PRO A 31 7.41 1.18 2.66
CA PRO A 31 8.53 0.30 2.35
C PRO A 31 9.39 0.84 1.21
N GLN A 32 10.71 0.83 1.39
CA GLN A 32 11.65 1.23 0.34
C GLN A 32 11.65 0.21 -0.80
N ILE A 33 11.34 0.66 -2.02
CA ILE A 33 11.51 -0.17 -3.22
C ILE A 33 13.01 -0.37 -3.48
N LEU A 34 13.42 -1.62 -3.69
CA LEU A 34 14.79 -2.02 -4.00
C LEU A 34 14.95 -2.29 -5.50
N THR A 35 13.95 -2.91 -6.15
CA THR A 35 13.90 -3.07 -7.61
C THR A 35 12.50 -2.72 -8.13
N PRO A 36 12.37 -2.01 -9.26
CA PRO A 36 13.44 -1.51 -10.12
C PRO A 36 14.25 -0.36 -9.48
N ASP A 37 15.49 -0.21 -9.94
CA ASP A 37 16.39 0.91 -9.63
C ASP A 37 16.78 1.68 -10.90
N ALA A 38 17.63 2.71 -10.75
CA ALA A 38 18.03 3.56 -11.87
C ALA A 38 18.82 2.86 -12.98
N SER A 39 19.35 1.66 -12.72
CA SER A 39 20.06 0.84 -13.71
C SER A 39 19.16 -0.20 -14.38
N THR A 40 17.92 -0.33 -13.91
CA THR A 40 17.01 -1.37 -14.36
C THR A 40 16.48 -1.08 -15.76
N VAL A 41 16.42 -2.13 -16.57
CA VAL A 41 15.82 -2.13 -17.91
C VAL A 41 14.78 -3.24 -17.98
N TRP A 42 13.54 -2.87 -18.27
CA TRP A 42 12.46 -3.82 -18.56
C TRP A 42 12.20 -3.88 -20.05
N VAL A 43 11.89 -5.07 -20.54
CA VAL A 43 11.42 -5.32 -21.89
C VAL A 43 9.91 -5.53 -21.82
N VAL A 44 9.16 -4.83 -22.66
CA VAL A 44 7.70 -4.96 -22.75
C VAL A 44 7.27 -6.44 -22.83
N GLY A 45 6.26 -6.80 -22.04
CA GLY A 45 5.69 -8.16 -22.00
C GLY A 45 6.48 -9.18 -21.18
N GLN A 46 7.71 -8.87 -20.74
CA GLN A 46 8.46 -9.74 -19.84
C GLN A 46 8.03 -9.54 -18.38
N THR A 47 8.23 -10.57 -17.55
CA THR A 47 7.92 -10.54 -16.12
C THR A 47 9.15 -10.23 -15.28
N TYR A 48 9.02 -9.28 -14.36
CA TYR A 48 10.06 -8.85 -13.43
C TYR A 48 9.54 -8.86 -12.00
N ASN A 49 10.45 -9.02 -11.03
CA ASN A 49 10.10 -8.85 -9.63
C ASN A 49 10.28 -7.38 -9.23
N VAL A 50 9.19 -6.78 -8.76
CA VAL A 50 9.27 -5.57 -7.94
C VAL A 50 9.58 -6.02 -6.53
N THR A 51 10.64 -5.50 -5.94
CA THR A 51 11.09 -5.87 -4.59
C THR A 51 11.17 -4.65 -3.68
N TRP A 52 10.95 -4.85 -2.39
CA TRP A 52 11.01 -3.80 -1.39
C TRP A 52 11.47 -4.35 -0.05
N ASP A 53 12.05 -3.48 0.78
CA ASP A 53 12.46 -3.83 2.14
C ASP A 53 11.22 -3.95 3.05
N THR A 54 11.21 -4.99 3.87
CA THR A 54 10.17 -5.25 4.89
C THR A 54 10.72 -5.36 6.31
N SER A 55 12.02 -5.11 6.49
CA SER A 55 12.71 -5.28 7.77
C SER A 55 12.25 -4.29 8.85
N ASP A 56 11.65 -3.17 8.47
CA ASP A 56 11.15 -2.10 9.35
C ASP A 56 9.62 -2.03 9.44
N ALA A 57 8.91 -3.07 8.96
CA ALA A 57 7.46 -3.12 9.00
C ALA A 57 6.91 -3.01 10.44
N PRO A 58 5.95 -2.11 10.71
CA PRO A 58 5.36 -1.97 12.04
C PRO A 58 4.40 -3.13 12.35
N GLU A 59 4.16 -3.38 13.65
CA GLU A 59 3.22 -4.43 14.09
C GLU A 59 1.77 -4.15 13.65
N HIS A 60 1.42 -2.88 13.44
CA HIS A 60 0.07 -2.43 13.08
C HIS A 60 0.10 -1.58 11.81
N ILE A 61 -0.26 -2.19 10.68
CA ILE A 61 -0.41 -1.55 9.38
C ILE A 61 -1.91 -1.28 9.13
N THR A 62 -2.27 -0.06 8.70
CA THR A 62 -3.69 0.31 8.51
C THR A 62 -4.25 -0.30 7.23
N ASN A 63 -3.48 -0.31 6.14
CA ASN A 63 -3.80 -0.99 4.89
C ASN A 63 -2.70 -1.97 4.48
N LEU A 64 -2.94 -3.26 4.68
CA LEU A 64 -2.02 -4.34 4.31
C LEU A 64 -2.05 -4.67 2.80
N TYR A 65 -3.14 -4.33 2.11
CA TYR A 65 -3.35 -4.73 0.73
C TYR A 65 -2.83 -3.67 -0.23
N GLY A 66 -1.78 -4.04 -0.94
CA GLY A 66 -1.08 -3.17 -1.85
C GLY A 66 -1.50 -3.33 -3.31
N ARG A 67 -0.99 -2.38 -4.09
CA ARG A 67 -1.00 -2.41 -5.55
C ARG A 67 0.33 -1.87 -6.06
N VAL A 68 0.72 -2.33 -7.24
CA VAL A 68 1.82 -1.76 -8.01
C VAL A 68 1.24 -1.05 -9.22
N VAL A 69 1.61 0.21 -9.40
CA VAL A 69 1.28 0.99 -10.61
C VAL A 69 2.56 1.48 -11.29
N LEU A 70 2.45 1.76 -12.58
CA LEU A 70 3.48 2.49 -13.31
C LEU A 70 3.24 3.99 -13.12
N ALA A 71 4.32 4.77 -13.03
CA ALA A 71 4.29 6.21 -13.13
C ALA A 71 5.22 6.69 -14.25
N THR A 72 4.86 7.79 -14.91
CA THR A 72 5.68 8.43 -15.94
C THR A 72 5.63 9.94 -15.72
N ASN A 73 6.79 10.61 -15.72
CA ASN A 73 6.88 12.04 -15.41
C ASN A 73 6.19 12.43 -14.08
N GLY A 74 6.25 11.54 -13.08
CA GLY A 74 5.62 11.73 -11.78
C GLY A 74 4.10 11.58 -11.75
N LEU A 75 3.47 11.20 -12.85
CA LEU A 75 2.04 10.90 -12.93
C LEU A 75 1.82 9.40 -12.83
N GLU A 76 1.00 8.99 -11.85
CA GLU A 76 0.70 7.60 -11.54
C GLU A 76 -0.48 7.08 -12.37
N ASP A 77 -0.35 5.90 -12.96
CA ASP A 77 -1.44 5.21 -13.66
C ASP A 77 -2.29 4.39 -12.67
N TYR A 78 -3.20 5.09 -11.98
CA TYR A 78 -4.12 4.44 -11.05
C TYR A 78 -5.19 3.57 -11.73
N GLU A 79 -5.48 3.77 -13.01
CA GLU A 79 -6.56 3.02 -13.65
C GLU A 79 -6.08 1.64 -14.14
N ASN A 80 -4.78 1.50 -14.41
CA ASN A 80 -4.19 0.27 -14.94
C ASN A 80 -3.08 -0.27 -14.02
N PRO A 81 -3.41 -0.88 -12.86
CA PRO A 81 -2.41 -1.48 -11.99
C PRO A 81 -1.74 -2.66 -12.68
N LEU A 82 -0.42 -2.80 -12.48
CA LEU A 82 0.32 -3.97 -12.94
C LEU A 82 -0.05 -5.21 -12.12
N VAL A 83 -0.30 -5.02 -10.83
CA VAL A 83 -0.84 -6.04 -9.90
C VAL A 83 -1.49 -5.36 -8.70
N ALA A 84 -2.47 -6.02 -8.08
CA ALA A 84 -3.18 -5.50 -6.92
C ALA A 84 -3.61 -6.62 -5.97
N ASN A 85 -4.08 -6.24 -4.78
CA ASN A 85 -4.66 -7.13 -3.78
C ASN A 85 -3.66 -8.18 -3.25
N PHE A 86 -2.45 -7.74 -2.93
CA PHE A 86 -1.40 -8.54 -2.30
C PHE A 86 -0.96 -7.93 -0.98
N SER A 87 -0.36 -8.73 -0.10
CA SER A 87 0.20 -8.19 1.15
C SER A 87 1.48 -7.40 0.89
N ILE A 88 1.56 -6.16 1.36
CA ILE A 88 2.80 -5.35 1.29
C ILE A 88 3.92 -5.89 2.19
N LEU A 89 3.70 -7.00 2.91
CA LEU A 89 4.73 -7.71 3.67
C LEU A 89 5.43 -8.82 2.87
N LEU A 90 5.05 -9.04 1.60
CA LEU A 90 5.68 -10.08 0.77
C LEU A 90 7.16 -9.77 0.43
N GLY A 91 7.55 -8.50 0.39
CA GLY A 91 8.90 -8.06 0.01
C GLY A 91 9.21 -8.21 -1.48
N SER A 92 8.39 -8.94 -2.23
CA SER A 92 8.52 -9.09 -3.68
C SER A 92 7.18 -9.48 -4.31
N ILE A 93 6.94 -9.02 -5.53
CA ILE A 93 5.85 -9.52 -6.37
C ILE A 93 6.24 -9.51 -7.86
N PRO A 94 5.94 -10.58 -8.62
CA PRO A 94 6.13 -10.57 -10.06
C PRO A 94 5.09 -9.67 -10.74
N VAL A 95 5.55 -8.86 -11.70
CA VAL A 95 4.72 -8.00 -12.54
C VAL A 95 5.16 -8.14 -13.99
N THR A 96 4.21 -8.02 -14.92
CA THR A 96 4.52 -7.96 -16.35
C THR A 96 4.74 -6.52 -16.76
N ALA A 97 5.83 -6.26 -17.48
CA ALA A 97 6.10 -4.94 -18.05
C ALA A 97 4.98 -4.57 -19.04
N PRO A 98 4.28 -3.44 -18.82
CA PRO A 98 3.14 -3.06 -19.65
C PRO A 98 3.58 -2.66 -21.06
N ASP A 99 2.66 -2.74 -22.01
CA ASP A 99 2.87 -2.25 -23.38
C ASP A 99 2.81 -0.71 -23.41
N VAL A 100 3.99 -0.09 -23.32
CA VAL A 100 4.18 1.36 -23.30
C VAL A 100 5.26 1.77 -24.31
N VAL A 101 5.24 3.04 -24.70
CA VAL A 101 6.29 3.61 -25.56
C VAL A 101 7.65 3.46 -24.87
N PRO A 102 8.72 3.01 -25.55
CA PRO A 102 10.03 2.94 -24.93
C PRO A 102 10.51 4.29 -24.36
N GLY A 103 11.08 4.27 -23.16
CA GLY A 103 11.44 5.48 -22.40
C GLY A 103 12.24 5.17 -21.14
N ASN A 104 12.76 6.21 -20.47
CA ASN A 104 13.63 6.11 -19.28
C ASN A 104 13.15 6.95 -18.09
N ASP A 105 11.91 7.44 -18.15
CA ASP A 105 11.24 8.28 -17.17
C ASP A 105 10.13 7.52 -16.41
N TYR A 106 10.20 6.19 -16.43
CA TYR A 106 9.27 5.30 -15.75
C TYR A 106 9.67 5.08 -14.30
N ALA A 107 8.69 5.03 -13.40
CA ALA A 107 8.88 4.61 -12.02
C ALA A 107 7.80 3.59 -11.64
N ILE A 108 8.13 2.72 -10.69
CA ILE A 108 7.15 1.88 -10.03
C ILE A 108 6.71 2.57 -8.75
N VAL A 109 5.39 2.59 -8.52
CA VAL A 109 4.82 3.05 -7.25
C VAL A 109 4.18 1.86 -6.54
N LEU A 110 4.69 1.56 -5.36
CA LEU A 110 4.10 0.61 -4.43
C LEU A 110 3.12 1.37 -3.54
N LEU A 111 1.83 1.09 -3.72
CA LEU A 111 0.75 1.66 -2.95
C LEU A 111 0.26 0.62 -1.94
N GLY A 112 -0.10 1.07 -0.74
CA GLY A 112 -0.68 0.24 0.32
C GLY A 112 -1.18 1.15 1.44
N ASP A 113 -0.47 1.15 2.56
CA ASP A 113 -0.69 2.10 3.66
C ASP A 113 -0.26 3.54 3.29
N SER A 114 0.72 3.64 2.40
CA SER A 114 1.17 4.85 1.72
C SER A 114 1.62 4.53 0.29
N GLY A 115 2.12 5.53 -0.44
CA GLY A 115 2.75 5.36 -1.75
C GLY A 115 4.26 5.59 -1.66
N ASN A 116 5.05 4.71 -2.29
CA ASN A 116 6.48 4.92 -2.45
C ASN A 116 6.92 4.73 -3.90
N PHE A 117 7.76 5.63 -4.40
CA PHE A 117 8.29 5.61 -5.75
C PHE A 117 9.65 4.91 -5.78
N SER A 118 9.88 4.11 -6.82
CA SER A 118 11.23 3.71 -7.21
C SER A 118 11.97 4.90 -7.84
N PRO A 119 13.30 4.82 -7.99
CA PRO A 119 14.00 5.64 -8.98
C PRO A 119 13.42 5.44 -10.38
N ASN A 120 13.66 6.42 -11.26
CA ASN A 120 13.31 6.28 -12.67
C ASN A 120 14.16 5.19 -13.33
N PHE A 121 13.55 4.36 -14.18
CA PHE A 121 14.18 3.24 -14.88
C PHE A 121 13.73 3.19 -16.34
N THR A 122 14.32 2.29 -17.13
CA THR A 122 14.07 2.18 -18.57
C THR A 122 13.09 1.05 -18.91
N ILE A 123 12.16 1.32 -19.82
CA ILE A 123 11.35 0.30 -20.50
C ILE A 123 11.69 0.34 -21.99
N THR A 124 12.03 -0.79 -22.59
CA THR A 124 12.33 -0.95 -24.02
C THR A 124 11.29 -1.82 -24.70
N SER A 125 11.18 -1.72 -26.03
CA SER A 125 10.32 -2.60 -26.82
C SER A 125 10.75 -4.06 -26.70
N ALA A 126 9.82 -4.98 -26.90
CA ALA A 126 10.17 -6.37 -27.20
C ALA A 126 11.05 -6.39 -28.46
N SER A 127 12.08 -7.22 -28.48
CA SER A 127 12.75 -7.53 -29.74
C SER A 127 11.75 -8.29 -30.61
N ASP A 128 11.44 -7.74 -31.79
CA ASP A 128 10.77 -8.49 -32.83
C ASP A 128 11.75 -9.61 -33.24
N ASP A 129 11.55 -10.83 -32.73
CA ASP A 129 12.17 -12.01 -33.32
C ASP A 129 11.51 -12.19 -34.70
N GLU A 130 12.13 -11.58 -35.72
CA GLU A 130 11.79 -11.70 -37.15
C GLU A 130 12.20 -13.07 -37.72
#